data_AF-A0A7J9AS64-F1
#
_entry.id   AF-A0A7J9AS64-F1
#
_cell.length_a   1.000
_cell.length_b   1.000
_cell.length_c   1.000
_cell.angle_alpha   90.00
_cell.angle_beta   90.00
_cell.angle_gamma   90.00
#
_symmetry.space_group_name_H-M   'P 1'
#
loop_
_entity.id
_entity.type
_entity.pdbx_description
1 polymer ?
#
loop_
_entity_poly.entity_id
_entity_poly.type
_entity_poly.pdbx_seq_one_letter_code
_entity_poly.pdbx_strand_id
1 'polypeptide(L)'
;MAVSLSHVSYSATFTSSASKTTVSGPSLSPHSIKVPTFLPLTVKPLNSSFTPHGARAITIAPHATSTPSSIPSDTSTTTFHGLCYVVGDNIDTDQIIPAEYLTLVPSNPDEYEKLGSYALIGLPSSYATRFIEPNETKTKYSIVIGGANFGCGSSREHAPVALGAAGAKAVVAESYARIFFRNSVATGEVYPLESEVRICEECRTGDVVTIELGESRLINHTTGKEYKLKPIGDAGPVIEAGGIFAYARKTGMIPSLS
;
A
#
# COMPACT_ATOMS: atom_id res chain seq x y z
N MET A 1 -11.43 37.50 52.49
CA MET A 1 -12.80 37.66 51.97
C MET A 1 -13.05 36.53 50.98
N ALA A 2 -13.88 35.57 51.38
CA ALA A 2 -14.29 34.45 50.56
C ALA A 2 -15.55 34.83 49.77
N VAL A 3 -15.62 34.45 48.49
CA VAL A 3 -16.88 34.35 47.74
C VAL A 3 -16.90 32.98 47.07
N SER A 4 -18.09 32.38 47.16
CA SER A 4 -18.40 30.96 47.09
C SER A 4 -19.31 30.66 45.89
N LEU A 5 -19.26 29.40 45.45
CA LEU A 5 -20.26 28.64 44.64
C LEU A 5 -20.36 29.03 43.14
N SER A 6 -20.50 28.11 42.19
CA SER A 6 -21.06 26.74 42.24
C SER A 6 -20.51 25.84 41.13
N HIS A 7 -20.22 24.59 41.47
CA HIS A 7 -20.03 23.46 40.57
C HIS A 7 -21.34 23.09 39.85
N VAL A 8 -21.25 22.71 38.57
CA VAL A 8 -22.25 21.88 37.89
C VAL A 8 -21.55 20.64 37.37
N SER A 9 -21.89 19.48 37.94
CA SER A 9 -21.44 18.16 37.52
C SER A 9 -22.63 17.46 36.87
N TYR A 10 -22.51 17.06 35.61
CA TYR A 10 -23.49 16.18 34.97
C TYR A 10 -23.03 14.73 35.11
N SER A 11 -23.79 13.93 35.85
CA SER A 11 -23.65 12.48 35.93
C SER A 11 -24.87 11.87 35.25
N ALA A 12 -24.67 11.09 34.19
CA ALA A 12 -25.74 10.32 33.55
C ALA A 12 -25.50 8.84 33.86
N THR A 13 -26.23 8.33 34.85
CA THR A 13 -26.30 6.91 35.20
C THR A 13 -27.41 6.29 34.36
N PHE A 14 -27.09 5.29 33.54
CA PHE A 14 -28.10 4.45 32.87
C PHE A 14 -28.04 3.06 33.50
N THR A 15 -29.12 2.69 34.18
CA THR A 15 -29.35 1.35 34.74
C THR A 15 -30.73 0.86 34.36
N SER A 16 -30.85 -0.48 34.27
CA SER A 16 -32.09 -1.28 34.29
C SER A 16 -32.73 -1.52 32.92
N SER A 17 -33.25 -2.68 32.54
CA SER A 17 -33.39 -4.01 33.16
C SER A 17 -33.86 -4.97 32.04
N ALA A 18 -33.46 -6.24 32.12
CA ALA A 18 -33.97 -7.30 31.27
C ALA A 18 -35.36 -7.75 31.78
N SER A 19 -36.34 -7.80 30.87
CA SER A 19 -37.64 -8.42 31.12
C SER A 19 -38.00 -9.37 29.97
N LYS A 20 -38.04 -10.67 30.29
CA LYS A 20 -38.58 -11.74 29.46
C LYS A 20 -40.11 -11.60 29.40
N THR A 21 -40.69 -11.60 28.20
CA THR A 21 -42.09 -12.00 28.00
C THR A 21 -42.20 -12.88 26.77
N THR A 22 -42.68 -14.10 27.00
CA THR A 22 -43.04 -15.15 26.05
C THR A 22 -44.31 -14.80 25.27
N VAL A 23 -44.31 -14.98 23.95
CA VAL A 23 -45.54 -15.12 23.13
C VAL A 23 -45.34 -16.26 22.14
N SER A 24 -46.32 -17.17 22.14
CA SER A 24 -46.47 -18.40 21.36
C SER A 24 -46.79 -18.16 19.87
N GLY A 25 -46.32 -19.05 19.00
CA GLY A 25 -46.34 -18.95 17.52
C GLY A 25 -47.69 -19.18 16.82
N PRO A 26 -47.63 -19.41 15.49
CA PRO A 26 -47.91 -20.77 15.02
C PRO A 26 -46.87 -21.35 14.05
N SER A 27 -46.93 -22.67 13.99
CA SER A 27 -46.09 -23.66 13.31
C SER A 27 -46.15 -23.57 11.77
N LEU A 28 -44.98 -23.67 11.12
CA LEU A 28 -44.84 -24.05 9.72
C LEU A 28 -43.73 -25.12 9.60
N SER A 29 -44.08 -26.23 8.96
CA SER A 29 -43.30 -27.46 8.79
C SER A 29 -42.13 -27.29 7.80
N PRO A 30 -41.01 -28.02 7.97
CA PRO A 30 -39.90 -28.00 7.01
C PRO A 30 -40.17 -28.96 5.84
N HIS A 31 -40.18 -28.44 4.61
CA HIS A 31 -40.09 -29.25 3.40
C HIS A 31 -38.62 -29.53 3.05
N SER A 32 -38.32 -30.81 2.90
CA SER A 32 -37.02 -31.39 2.57
C SER A 32 -36.49 -30.90 1.22
N ILE A 33 -35.37 -30.17 1.23
CA ILE A 33 -34.58 -29.88 0.03
C ILE A 33 -33.69 -31.10 -0.24
N LYS A 34 -34.00 -31.83 -1.32
CA LYS A 34 -33.19 -32.95 -1.81
C LYS A 34 -31.96 -32.42 -2.54
N VAL A 35 -30.78 -32.74 -2.04
CA VAL A 35 -29.49 -32.52 -2.71
C VAL A 35 -29.34 -33.58 -3.81
N PRO A 36 -29.06 -33.22 -5.07
CA PRO A 36 -28.83 -34.22 -6.11
C PRO A 36 -27.41 -34.80 -6.00
N THR A 37 -27.35 -36.13 -5.94
CA THR A 37 -26.15 -36.95 -5.99
C THR A 37 -25.46 -36.81 -7.35
N PHE A 38 -24.23 -36.32 -7.37
CA PHE A 38 -23.38 -36.29 -8.57
C PHE A 38 -22.82 -37.68 -8.86
N LEU A 39 -23.11 -38.22 -10.04
CA LEU A 39 -22.47 -39.42 -10.60
C LEU A 39 -21.10 -39.04 -11.19
N PRO A 40 -20.04 -39.83 -10.99
CA PRO A 40 -18.75 -39.56 -11.61
C PRO A 40 -18.78 -39.92 -13.11
N LEU A 41 -18.48 -38.94 -13.97
CA LEU A 41 -18.30 -39.13 -15.40
C LEU A 41 -16.86 -39.60 -15.69
N THR A 42 -16.72 -40.83 -16.16
CA THR A 42 -15.46 -41.40 -16.67
C THR A 42 -15.12 -40.76 -18.02
N VAL A 43 -14.06 -39.97 -18.07
CA VAL A 43 -13.50 -39.39 -19.30
C VAL A 43 -12.60 -40.43 -19.98
N LYS A 44 -12.98 -40.87 -21.19
CA LYS A 44 -12.11 -41.66 -22.07
C LYS A 44 -11.14 -40.73 -22.82
N PRO A 45 -9.83 -41.01 -22.87
CA PRO A 45 -8.90 -40.23 -23.66
C PRO A 45 -9.10 -40.50 -25.15
N LEU A 46 -9.23 -39.44 -25.94
CA LEU A 46 -9.22 -39.49 -27.41
C LEU A 46 -7.76 -39.50 -27.88
N ASN A 47 -7.33 -40.62 -28.46
CA ASN A 47 -6.05 -40.70 -29.18
C ASN A 47 -6.22 -40.04 -30.56
N SER A 48 -5.60 -38.88 -30.76
CA SER A 48 -5.37 -38.32 -32.10
C SER A 48 -3.95 -38.63 -32.54
N SER A 49 -3.80 -39.58 -33.46
CA SER A 49 -2.58 -39.86 -34.20
C SER A 49 -2.25 -38.70 -35.15
N PHE A 50 -1.24 -37.90 -34.83
CA PHE A 50 -0.64 -36.94 -35.75
C PHE A 50 0.58 -37.58 -36.42
N THR A 51 0.55 -37.64 -37.75
CA THR A 51 1.68 -38.02 -38.60
C THR A 51 2.67 -36.86 -38.70
N PRO A 52 4.00 -37.08 -38.59
CA PRO A 52 4.97 -36.01 -38.75
C PRO A 52 5.24 -35.77 -40.25
N HIS A 53 5.01 -34.55 -40.72
CA HIS A 53 5.50 -34.07 -42.01
C HIS A 53 6.82 -33.29 -41.80
N GLY A 54 7.89 -33.81 -42.39
CA GLY A 54 9.05 -33.07 -42.91
C GLY A 54 9.72 -32.04 -42.01
N ALA A 55 10.68 -32.47 -41.19
CA ALA A 55 11.65 -31.56 -40.57
C ALA A 55 12.64 -31.04 -41.64
N ARG A 56 12.50 -29.77 -42.05
CA ARG A 56 13.58 -29.02 -42.69
C ARG A 56 14.40 -28.33 -41.61
N ALA A 57 15.67 -28.71 -41.50
CA ALA A 57 16.63 -28.08 -40.60
C ALA A 57 16.85 -26.62 -41.01
N ILE A 58 16.54 -25.69 -40.11
CA ILE A 58 16.95 -24.28 -40.19
C ILE A 58 18.12 -24.13 -39.22
N THR A 59 19.32 -23.97 -39.75
CA THR A 59 20.53 -23.64 -39.00
C THR A 59 20.43 -22.20 -38.51
N ILE A 60 20.19 -21.99 -37.21
CA ILE A 60 20.29 -20.68 -36.57
C ILE A 60 21.71 -20.55 -36.01
N ALA A 61 22.51 -19.65 -36.59
CA ALA A 61 23.81 -19.28 -36.06
C ALA A 61 23.63 -18.50 -34.73
N PRO A 62 24.43 -18.78 -33.68
CA PRO A 62 24.36 -18.02 -32.44
C PRO A 62 24.97 -16.63 -32.67
N HIS A 63 24.14 -15.59 -32.64
CA HIS A 63 24.60 -14.21 -32.68
C HIS A 63 24.79 -13.71 -31.24
N ALA A 64 26.06 -13.40 -30.93
CA ALA A 64 26.60 -12.57 -29.87
C ALA A 64 25.75 -12.35 -28.59
N THR A 65 26.25 -12.95 -27.50
CA THR A 65 25.97 -12.53 -26.12
C THR A 65 26.28 -11.03 -25.98
N SER A 66 25.24 -10.20 -25.88
CA SER A 66 25.39 -8.83 -25.38
C SER A 66 25.42 -8.89 -23.86
N THR A 67 26.59 -8.56 -23.32
CA THR A 67 26.80 -8.26 -21.91
C THR A 67 25.81 -7.16 -21.50
N PRO A 68 25.01 -7.31 -20.42
CA PRO A 68 24.30 -6.17 -19.88
C PRO A 68 25.34 -5.24 -19.25
N SER A 69 25.51 -4.05 -19.85
CA SER A 69 26.27 -2.95 -19.26
C SER A 69 25.66 -2.63 -17.90
N SER A 70 26.39 -2.94 -16.83
CA SER A 70 26.03 -2.58 -15.46
C SER A 70 26.10 -1.05 -15.33
N ILE A 71 24.94 -0.41 -15.31
CA ILE A 71 24.80 0.96 -14.80
C ILE A 71 25.17 0.91 -13.32
N PRO A 72 26.04 1.78 -12.81
CA PRO A 72 26.32 1.83 -11.38
C PRO A 72 25.06 2.29 -10.66
N SER A 73 24.43 1.38 -9.92
CA SER A 73 23.33 1.65 -9.00
C SER A 73 23.90 2.36 -7.76
N ASP A 74 23.96 3.69 -7.77
CA ASP A 74 24.40 4.47 -6.61
C ASP A 74 23.26 4.61 -5.57
N THR A 75 22.56 3.52 -5.28
CA THR A 75 21.56 3.45 -4.19
C THR A 75 22.23 3.51 -2.80
N SER A 76 23.56 3.58 -2.76
CA SER A 76 24.38 3.43 -1.55
C SER A 76 24.15 4.52 -0.50
N THR A 77 23.63 5.69 -0.89
CA THR A 77 23.56 6.88 0.00
C THR A 77 22.13 7.38 0.27
N THR A 78 21.08 6.76 -0.30
CA THR A 78 19.71 7.26 -0.09
C THR A 78 19.18 6.87 1.29
N THR A 79 18.86 7.90 2.09
CA THR A 79 18.34 7.77 3.45
C THR A 79 17.08 8.60 3.63
N PHE A 80 16.06 8.04 4.28
CA PHE A 80 14.86 8.77 4.70
C PHE A 80 14.79 8.81 6.22
N HIS A 81 14.62 10.00 6.80
CA HIS A 81 14.53 10.20 8.24
C HIS A 81 13.27 10.98 8.61
N GLY A 82 12.67 10.66 9.76
CA GLY A 82 11.60 11.45 10.35
C GLY A 82 10.60 10.60 11.12
N LEU A 83 9.43 11.17 11.40
CA LEU A 83 8.38 10.49 12.15
C LEU A 83 7.71 9.43 11.26
N CYS A 84 7.40 8.27 11.83
CA CYS A 84 6.58 7.27 11.17
C CYS A 84 5.10 7.40 11.50
N TYR A 85 4.24 7.04 10.55
CA TYR A 85 2.81 6.84 10.76
C TYR A 85 2.48 5.35 10.58
N VAL A 86 1.94 4.71 11.62
CA VAL A 86 1.74 3.26 11.66
C VAL A 86 0.29 2.91 11.38
N VAL A 87 0.10 1.97 10.45
CA VAL A 87 -1.18 1.37 10.07
C VAL A 87 -1.08 -0.16 10.04
N GLY A 88 -2.23 -0.82 10.11
CA GLY A 88 -2.33 -2.29 10.12
C GLY A 88 -2.33 -2.93 8.74
N ASP A 89 -2.96 -4.10 8.67
CA ASP A 89 -3.11 -4.89 7.44
C ASP A 89 -4.23 -4.35 6.55
N ASN A 90 -4.17 -4.70 5.25
CA ASN A 90 -5.25 -4.46 4.28
C ASN A 90 -5.69 -2.99 4.17
N ILE A 91 -4.72 -2.07 4.21
CA ILE A 91 -4.96 -0.67 3.87
C ILE A 91 -5.21 -0.60 2.37
N ASP A 92 -6.48 -0.47 1.99
CA ASP A 92 -6.88 -0.41 0.59
C ASP A 92 -6.72 1.02 0.01
N THR A 93 -6.87 1.11 -1.31
CA THR A 93 -6.75 2.38 -2.04
C THR A 93 -7.85 3.39 -1.74
N ASP A 94 -9.03 2.97 -1.26
CA ASP A 94 -10.08 3.89 -0.79
C ASP A 94 -9.71 4.50 0.57
N GLN A 95 -9.07 3.72 1.45
CA GLN A 95 -8.54 4.21 2.72
C GLN A 95 -7.38 5.20 2.49
N ILE A 96 -6.54 4.97 1.48
CA ILE A 96 -5.47 5.90 1.10
C ILE A 96 -6.03 7.16 0.44
N ILE A 97 -6.94 7.02 -0.52
CA ILE A 97 -7.57 8.14 -1.21
C ILE A 97 -8.97 7.75 -1.73
N PRO A 98 -10.06 8.27 -1.11
CA PRO A 98 -11.42 7.97 -1.54
C PRO A 98 -11.72 8.38 -2.99
N ALA A 99 -12.67 7.68 -3.62
CA ALA A 99 -12.98 7.82 -5.04
C ALA A 99 -13.43 9.24 -5.45
N GLU A 100 -14.04 9.98 -4.52
CA GLU A 100 -14.54 11.34 -4.74
C GLU A 100 -13.43 12.36 -5.04
N TYR A 101 -12.18 12.07 -4.66
CA TYR A 101 -11.03 12.96 -4.90
C TYR A 101 -10.27 12.65 -6.20
N LEU A 102 -10.66 11.61 -6.93
CA LEU A 102 -9.97 11.17 -8.15
C LEU A 102 -10.20 12.11 -9.36
N THR A 103 -11.05 13.12 -9.21
CA THR A 103 -11.22 14.19 -10.20
C THR A 103 -10.06 15.17 -10.21
N LEU A 104 -9.22 15.18 -9.16
CA LEU A 104 -8.00 16.00 -9.11
C LEU A 104 -6.95 15.45 -10.06
N VAL A 105 -6.28 16.35 -10.77
CA VAL A 105 -5.31 16.05 -11.83
C VAL A 105 -3.89 16.21 -11.28
N PRO A 106 -3.12 15.11 -11.11
CA PRO A 106 -1.77 15.16 -10.53
C PRO A 106 -0.75 16.03 -11.28
N SER A 107 -0.97 16.30 -12.58
CA SER A 107 -0.08 17.15 -13.36
C SER A 107 -0.33 18.65 -13.16
N ASN A 108 -1.42 19.04 -12.50
CA ASN A 108 -1.66 20.41 -12.07
C ASN A 108 -1.05 20.61 -10.67
N PRO A 109 -0.09 21.53 -10.47
CA PRO A 109 0.58 21.73 -9.19
C PRO A 109 -0.35 21.99 -7.99
N ASP A 110 -1.39 22.82 -8.18
CA ASP A 110 -2.32 23.18 -7.10
C ASP A 110 -3.21 21.98 -6.71
N GLU A 111 -3.60 21.17 -7.71
CA GLU A 111 -4.41 19.97 -7.49
C GLU A 111 -3.57 18.82 -6.93
N TYR A 112 -2.30 18.71 -7.32
CA TYR A 112 -1.33 17.80 -6.73
C TYR A 112 -1.13 18.10 -5.25
N GLU A 113 -0.90 19.37 -4.89
CA GLU A 113 -0.80 19.76 -3.48
C GLU A 113 -2.09 19.39 -2.72
N LYS A 114 -3.25 19.63 -3.33
CA LYS A 114 -4.55 19.29 -2.74
C LYS A 114 -4.74 17.78 -2.56
N LEU A 115 -4.24 16.92 -3.46
CA LEU A 115 -4.24 15.47 -3.27
C LEU A 115 -3.52 15.07 -1.97
N GLY A 116 -2.44 15.76 -1.62
CA GLY A 116 -1.72 15.56 -0.36
C GLY A 116 -2.61 15.73 0.88
N SER A 117 -3.53 16.69 0.86
CA SER A 117 -4.46 16.94 1.97
C SER A 117 -5.45 15.78 2.23
N TYR A 118 -5.64 14.90 1.25
CA TYR A 118 -6.56 13.77 1.32
C TYR A 118 -5.86 12.43 1.55
N ALA A 119 -4.54 12.41 1.70
CA ALA A 119 -3.78 11.19 1.96
C ALA A 119 -4.22 10.52 3.27
N LEU A 120 -4.56 9.23 3.19
CA LEU A 120 -5.05 8.40 4.29
C LEU A 120 -6.32 8.92 4.98
N ILE A 121 -7.09 9.80 4.33
CA ILE A 121 -8.32 10.37 4.91
C ILE A 121 -9.46 9.34 5.06
N GLY A 122 -9.41 8.26 4.28
CA GLY A 122 -10.39 7.17 4.31
C GLY A 122 -10.15 6.15 5.42
N LEU A 123 -9.10 6.32 6.24
CA LEU A 123 -8.86 5.43 7.38
C LEU A 123 -10.04 5.43 8.36
N PRO A 124 -10.37 4.28 8.97
CA PRO A 124 -11.44 4.20 9.96
C PRO A 124 -11.12 5.00 11.22
N SER A 125 -12.16 5.39 11.96
CA SER A 125 -12.04 6.20 13.19
C SER A 125 -11.25 5.54 14.33
N SER A 126 -10.90 4.26 14.19
CA SER A 126 -9.96 3.58 15.11
C SER A 126 -8.55 4.19 15.06
N TYR A 127 -8.18 4.87 13.98
CA TYR A 127 -6.95 5.66 13.90
C TYR A 127 -7.19 7.06 14.47
N ALA A 128 -6.90 7.24 15.76
CA ALA A 128 -7.17 8.50 16.46
C ALA A 128 -6.28 9.67 15.99
N THR A 129 -5.02 9.37 15.65
CA THR A 129 -4.09 10.35 15.08
C THR A 129 -4.31 10.42 13.58
N ARG A 130 -4.47 11.63 13.03
CA ARG A 130 -4.58 11.81 11.57
C ARG A 130 -3.21 11.81 10.92
N PHE A 131 -3.14 11.33 9.68
CA PHE A 131 -1.94 11.44 8.87
C PHE A 131 -1.68 12.88 8.41
N ILE A 132 -2.74 13.60 8.06
CA ILE A 132 -2.75 15.03 7.72
C ILE A 132 -3.55 15.79 8.78
N GLU A 133 -2.94 16.82 9.34
CA GLU A 133 -3.63 17.70 10.30
C GLU A 133 -4.69 18.54 9.59
N PRO A 134 -5.77 18.96 10.28
CA PRO A 134 -6.81 19.79 9.66
C PRO A 134 -6.24 21.07 9.04
N ASN A 135 -6.63 21.34 7.78
CA ASN A 135 -6.20 22.50 6.98
C ASN A 135 -4.73 22.48 6.52
N GLU A 136 -4.05 21.34 6.63
CA GLU A 136 -2.71 21.14 6.07
C GLU A 136 -2.77 20.34 4.77
N THR A 137 -1.77 20.55 3.90
CA THR A 137 -1.56 19.76 2.67
C THR A 137 -0.40 18.79 2.80
N LYS A 138 0.43 18.96 3.83
CA LYS A 138 1.61 18.15 4.11
C LYS A 138 1.49 17.42 5.43
N THR A 139 2.11 16.25 5.49
CA THR A 139 2.26 15.48 6.72
C THR A 139 3.59 15.79 7.41
N LYS A 140 3.61 15.64 8.74
CA LYS A 140 4.86 15.56 9.53
C LYS A 140 5.51 14.18 9.51
N TYR A 141 4.82 13.17 8.94
CA TYR A 141 5.25 11.79 8.90
C TYR A 141 5.92 11.47 7.55
N SER A 142 7.25 11.46 7.51
CA SER A 142 7.98 11.16 6.26
C SER A 142 7.90 9.69 5.84
N ILE A 143 7.55 8.79 6.77
CA ILE A 143 7.53 7.34 6.56
C ILE A 143 6.19 6.78 7.01
N VAL A 144 5.57 5.93 6.19
CA VAL A 144 4.41 5.12 6.59
C VAL A 144 4.86 3.71 6.88
N ILE A 145 4.40 3.11 7.97
CA ILE A 145 4.64 1.69 8.30
C ILE A 145 3.30 0.97 8.23
N GLY A 146 3.19 -0.05 7.39
CA GLY A 146 1.99 -0.86 7.20
C GLY A 146 2.19 -2.34 7.56
N GLY A 147 1.08 -3.06 7.67
CA GLY A 147 1.06 -4.51 7.77
C GLY A 147 1.14 -5.21 6.41
N ALA A 148 0.44 -6.32 6.28
CA ALA A 148 0.33 -7.09 5.05
C ALA A 148 -0.66 -6.46 4.07
N ASN A 149 -0.44 -6.72 2.77
CA ASN A 149 -1.35 -6.36 1.68
C ASN A 149 -1.67 -4.86 1.61
N PHE A 150 -0.66 -4.00 1.82
CA PHE A 150 -0.81 -2.55 1.72
C PHE A 150 -1.10 -2.12 0.27
N GLY A 151 -2.01 -1.15 0.12
CA GLY A 151 -2.44 -0.62 -1.17
C GLY A 151 -3.38 -1.55 -1.94
N CYS A 152 -4.10 -2.44 -1.25
CA CYS A 152 -5.00 -3.38 -1.90
C CYS A 152 -6.27 -2.72 -2.48
N GLY A 153 -7.10 -3.52 -3.15
CA GLY A 153 -8.31 -3.03 -3.80
C GLY A 153 -8.08 -2.51 -5.22
N SER A 154 -8.70 -1.38 -5.55
CA SER A 154 -8.79 -0.87 -6.92
C SER A 154 -7.46 -0.32 -7.47
N SER A 155 -7.30 -0.32 -8.81
CA SER A 155 -6.11 0.21 -9.48
C SER A 155 -6.11 1.73 -9.52
N ARG A 156 -5.75 2.39 -8.41
CA ARG A 156 -5.66 3.85 -8.31
C ARG A 156 -4.21 4.33 -8.30
N GLU A 157 -3.81 5.05 -9.34
CA GLU A 157 -2.52 5.73 -9.39
C GLU A 157 -2.48 6.92 -8.42
N HIS A 158 -3.64 7.53 -8.13
CA HIS A 158 -3.79 8.58 -7.12
C HIS A 158 -3.35 8.15 -5.71
N ALA A 159 -3.35 6.86 -5.39
CA ALA A 159 -3.00 6.40 -4.03
C ALA A 159 -1.54 6.68 -3.66
N PRO A 160 -0.52 6.22 -4.41
CA PRO A 160 0.86 6.64 -4.16
C PRO A 160 1.08 8.14 -4.38
N VAL A 161 0.40 8.76 -5.35
CA VAL A 161 0.48 10.21 -5.59
C VAL A 161 0.03 11.03 -4.39
N ALA A 162 -1.09 10.68 -3.74
CA ALA A 162 -1.56 11.39 -2.56
C ALA A 162 -0.53 11.29 -1.41
N LEU A 163 0.09 10.13 -1.21
CA LEU A 163 1.13 9.94 -0.19
C LEU A 163 2.38 10.78 -0.49
N GLY A 164 2.86 10.77 -1.74
CA GLY A 164 4.01 11.58 -2.17
C GLY A 164 3.73 13.07 -2.10
N ALA A 165 2.55 13.50 -2.55
CA ALA A 165 2.07 14.87 -2.46
C ALA A 165 1.98 15.36 -1.01
N ALA A 166 1.55 14.50 -0.07
CA ALA A 166 1.56 14.80 1.36
C ALA A 166 2.99 14.96 1.92
N GLY A 167 4.02 14.46 1.23
CA GLY A 167 5.41 14.55 1.66
C GLY A 167 5.98 13.25 2.23
N ALA A 168 5.23 12.14 2.21
CA ALA A 168 5.79 10.82 2.52
C ALA A 168 6.87 10.46 1.49
N LYS A 169 7.94 9.80 1.93
CA LYS A 169 9.05 9.37 1.09
C LYS A 169 9.07 7.87 0.86
N ALA A 170 8.67 7.12 1.87
CA ALA A 170 8.63 5.67 1.82
C ALA A 170 7.41 5.13 2.57
N VAL A 171 6.91 4.00 2.06
CA VAL A 171 6.05 3.09 2.80
C VAL A 171 6.91 1.86 3.10
N VAL A 172 6.86 1.38 4.34
CA VAL A 172 7.48 0.11 4.76
C VAL A 172 6.35 -0.81 5.19
N ALA A 173 6.18 -1.95 4.54
CA ALA A 173 5.09 -2.86 4.82
C ALA A 173 5.56 -4.31 4.82
N GLU A 174 4.81 -5.23 5.42
CA GLU A 174 5.14 -6.66 5.32
C GLU A 174 5.00 -7.16 3.87
N SER A 175 3.96 -6.67 3.18
CA SER A 175 3.73 -6.98 1.77
C SER A 175 2.84 -5.93 1.10
N TYR A 176 2.92 -5.85 -0.23
CA TYR A 176 2.11 -4.95 -1.04
C TYR A 176 1.14 -5.68 -1.96
N ALA A 177 0.00 -5.04 -2.23
CA ALA A 177 -0.76 -5.35 -3.42
C ALA A 177 0.06 -4.99 -4.68
N ARG A 178 0.15 -5.93 -5.62
CA ARG A 178 0.99 -5.81 -6.83
C ARG A 178 0.75 -4.53 -7.62
N ILE A 179 -0.51 -4.08 -7.69
CA ILE A 179 -0.88 -2.89 -8.46
C ILE A 179 -0.37 -1.61 -7.78
N PHE A 180 -0.50 -1.50 -6.46
CA PHE A 180 0.03 -0.36 -5.72
C PHE A 180 1.54 -0.27 -5.88
N PHE A 181 2.26 -1.38 -5.67
CA PHE A 181 3.72 -1.43 -5.87
C PHE A 181 4.12 -0.92 -7.26
N ARG A 182 3.47 -1.44 -8.32
CA ARG A 182 3.73 -0.99 -9.70
C ARG A 182 3.47 0.51 -9.88
N ASN A 183 2.37 1.04 -9.32
CA ASN A 183 2.04 2.45 -9.45
C ASN A 183 3.04 3.34 -8.71
N SER A 184 3.53 2.93 -7.54
CA SER A 184 4.61 3.64 -6.83
C SER A 184 5.89 3.71 -7.66
N VAL A 185 6.27 2.61 -8.34
CA VAL A 185 7.42 2.61 -9.26
C VAL A 185 7.17 3.48 -10.49
N ALA A 186 5.97 3.41 -11.08
CA ALA A 186 5.65 4.15 -12.28
C ALA A 186 5.64 5.67 -12.06
N THR A 187 5.14 6.11 -10.91
CA THR A 187 4.99 7.52 -10.53
C THR A 187 6.23 8.09 -9.85
N GLY A 188 6.97 7.28 -9.10
CA GLY A 188 8.14 7.73 -8.33
C GLY A 188 7.80 8.51 -7.05
N GLU A 189 6.55 8.50 -6.61
CA GLU A 189 6.04 9.33 -5.52
C GLU A 189 6.50 8.86 -4.14
N VAL A 190 6.59 7.53 -3.95
CA VAL A 190 7.01 6.89 -2.70
C VAL A 190 7.78 5.61 -2.98
N TYR A 191 8.72 5.26 -2.11
CA TYR A 191 9.37 3.94 -2.12
C TYR A 191 8.49 2.88 -1.44
N PRO A 192 8.06 1.81 -2.12
CA PRO A 192 7.35 0.69 -1.50
C PRO A 192 8.35 -0.37 -1.01
N LEU A 193 8.78 -0.28 0.24
CA LEU A 193 9.78 -1.17 0.84
C LEU A 193 9.12 -2.30 1.62
N GLU A 194 9.58 -3.53 1.43
CA GLU A 194 9.08 -4.69 2.18
C GLU A 194 9.96 -4.99 3.38
N SER A 195 9.36 -5.31 4.53
CA SER A 195 10.07 -5.82 5.70
C SER A 195 9.98 -7.35 5.78
N GLU A 196 10.97 -7.98 6.43
CA GLU A 196 10.93 -9.44 6.71
C GLU A 196 10.06 -9.77 7.94
N VAL A 197 9.72 -8.76 8.75
CA VAL A 197 8.95 -8.88 10.00
C VAL A 197 7.83 -7.84 10.06
N ARG A 198 6.90 -8.02 11.01
CA ARG A 198 5.75 -7.13 11.23
C ARG A 198 6.13 -5.88 12.02
N ILE A 199 6.87 -4.97 11.39
CA ILE A 199 7.32 -3.70 11.99
C ILE A 199 6.12 -2.87 12.53
N CYS A 200 4.95 -2.97 11.91
CA CYS A 200 3.72 -2.31 12.37
C CYS A 200 3.24 -2.71 13.78
N GLU A 201 3.68 -3.85 14.31
CA GLU A 201 3.36 -4.29 15.69
C GLU A 201 4.39 -3.81 16.71
N GLU A 202 5.55 -3.33 16.25
CA GLU A 202 6.66 -2.91 17.10
C GLU A 202 6.88 -1.40 17.13
N CYS A 203 6.59 -0.71 16.03
CA CYS A 203 6.64 0.75 15.96
C CYS A 203 5.30 1.38 16.34
N ARG A 204 5.33 2.64 16.76
CA ARG A 204 4.14 3.44 17.05
C ARG A 204 4.15 4.70 16.21
N THR A 205 2.96 5.19 15.85
CA THR A 205 2.83 6.48 15.18
C THR A 205 3.50 7.57 16.01
N GLY A 206 4.44 8.30 15.39
CA GLY A 206 5.26 9.31 16.05
C GLY A 206 6.65 8.81 16.50
N ASP A 207 6.99 7.54 16.33
CA ASP A 207 8.37 7.10 16.51
C ASP A 207 9.27 7.76 15.46
N VAL A 208 10.51 8.07 15.84
CA VAL A 208 11.53 8.62 14.94
C VAL A 208 12.26 7.45 14.29
N VAL A 209 12.22 7.37 12.97
CA VAL A 209 12.82 6.27 12.21
C VAL A 209 13.76 6.79 11.12
N THR A 210 14.74 5.95 10.76
CA THR A 210 15.59 6.14 9.59
C THR A 210 15.53 4.90 8.71
N ILE A 211 15.35 5.08 7.41
CA ILE A 211 15.50 4.04 6.39
C ILE A 211 16.80 4.29 5.64
N GLU A 212 17.63 3.26 5.51
CA GLU A 212 18.87 3.29 4.74
C GLU A 212 18.73 2.31 3.58
N LEU A 213 18.55 2.81 2.35
CA LEU A 213 18.31 1.95 1.18
C LEU A 213 19.53 1.11 0.82
N GLY A 214 20.74 1.67 0.94
CA GLY A 214 22.00 0.98 0.65
C GLY A 214 22.21 -0.26 1.52
N GLU A 215 21.81 -0.19 2.79
CA GLU A 215 21.94 -1.30 3.74
C GLU A 215 20.66 -2.12 3.89
N SER A 216 19.57 -1.71 3.21
CA SER A 216 18.24 -2.31 3.31
C SER A 216 17.82 -2.51 4.76
N ARG A 217 17.88 -1.44 5.56
CA ARG A 217 17.44 -1.47 6.97
C ARG A 217 16.53 -0.29 7.34
N LEU A 218 15.73 -0.49 8.38
CA LEU A 218 15.03 0.55 9.11
C LEU A 218 15.52 0.56 10.56
N ILE A 219 15.87 1.73 11.08
CA ILE A 219 16.27 1.97 12.46
C ILE A 219 15.15 2.75 13.14
N ASN A 220 14.60 2.25 14.23
CA ASN A 220 13.70 3.00 15.11
C ASN A 220 14.51 3.61 16.24
N HIS A 221 14.80 4.91 16.16
CA HIS A 221 15.59 5.65 17.14
C HIS A 221 14.87 5.82 18.48
N THR A 222 13.53 5.76 18.48
CA THR A 222 12.73 5.85 19.71
C THR A 222 12.87 4.60 20.57
N THR A 223 12.97 3.41 19.95
CA THR A 223 13.08 2.13 20.67
C THR A 223 14.50 1.54 20.67
N GLY A 224 15.39 2.03 19.80
CA GLY A 224 16.73 1.49 19.58
C GLY A 224 16.76 0.19 18.77
N LYS A 225 15.63 -0.21 18.16
CA LYS A 225 15.53 -1.45 17.37
C LYS A 225 15.87 -1.20 15.90
N GLU A 226 16.38 -2.25 15.26
CA GLU A 226 16.68 -2.26 13.84
C GLU A 226 15.97 -3.42 13.15
N TYR A 227 15.55 -3.18 11.92
CA TYR A 227 14.79 -4.10 11.11
C TYR A 227 15.41 -4.22 9.73
N LYS A 228 15.58 -5.47 9.28
CA LYS A 228 16.00 -5.74 7.91
C LYS A 228 14.83 -5.58 6.95
N LEU A 229 15.08 -4.88 5.86
CA LEU A 229 14.18 -4.71 4.73
C LEU A 229 14.66 -5.57 3.57
N LYS A 230 13.74 -5.90 2.66
CA LYS A 230 14.09 -6.48 1.38
C LYS A 230 14.64 -5.38 0.46
N PRO A 231 15.70 -5.64 -0.30
CA PRO A 231 16.22 -4.69 -1.27
C PRO A 231 15.15 -4.30 -2.31
N ILE A 232 15.04 -3.00 -2.62
CA ILE A 232 14.10 -2.50 -3.63
C ILE A 232 14.46 -2.96 -5.06
N GLY A 233 15.72 -3.36 -5.28
CA GLY A 233 16.23 -3.86 -6.57
C GLY A 233 16.14 -2.82 -7.68
N ASP A 234 15.91 -3.29 -8.90
CA ASP A 234 15.90 -2.47 -10.14
C ASP A 234 14.81 -1.39 -10.17
N ALA A 235 13.82 -1.47 -9.27
CA ALA A 235 12.81 -0.44 -9.12
C ALA A 235 13.37 0.85 -8.48
N GLY A 236 14.43 0.75 -7.66
CA GLY A 236 15.00 1.88 -6.94
C GLY A 236 15.41 3.06 -7.85
N PRO A 237 16.24 2.84 -8.89
CA PRO A 237 16.63 3.88 -9.83
C PRO A 237 15.47 4.52 -10.60
N VAL A 238 14.39 3.78 -10.83
CA VAL A 238 13.19 4.30 -11.51
C VAL A 238 12.43 5.25 -10.60
N ILE A 239 12.23 4.87 -9.34
CA ILE A 239 11.58 5.72 -8.34
C ILE A 239 12.43 6.98 -8.11
N GLU A 240 13.74 6.83 -7.92
CA GLU A 240 14.67 7.94 -7.69
C GLU A 240 14.63 8.98 -8.82
N ALA A 241 14.48 8.54 -10.06
CA ALA A 241 14.37 9.43 -11.20
C ALA A 241 13.06 10.23 -11.24
N GLY A 242 12.07 9.92 -10.40
CA GLY A 242 10.72 10.49 -10.46
C GLY A 242 9.79 9.70 -11.38
N GLY A 243 9.95 8.37 -11.40
CA GLY A 243 9.07 7.47 -12.13
C GLY A 243 9.55 7.10 -13.54
N ILE A 244 8.76 6.29 -14.24
CA ILE A 244 9.18 5.59 -15.46
C ILE A 244 9.53 6.54 -16.62
N PHE A 245 8.77 7.62 -16.78
CA PHE A 245 9.03 8.59 -17.85
C PHE A 245 10.28 9.41 -17.57
N ALA A 246 10.50 9.81 -16.32
CA ALA A 246 11.68 10.56 -15.95
C ALA A 246 12.94 9.67 -16.04
N TYR A 247 12.86 8.41 -15.63
CA TYR A 247 13.91 7.41 -15.84
C TYR A 247 14.22 7.19 -17.32
N ALA A 248 13.19 7.04 -18.16
CA ALA A 248 13.35 6.86 -19.61
C ALA A 248 14.03 8.08 -20.27
N ARG A 249 13.73 9.31 -19.83
CA ARG A 249 14.44 10.52 -20.28
C ARG A 249 15.89 10.53 -19.80
N LYS A 250 16.12 10.25 -18.51
CA LYS A 250 17.45 10.19 -17.88
C LYS A 250 18.38 9.18 -18.58
N THR A 251 17.83 8.08 -19.07
CA THR A 251 18.56 7.00 -19.76
C THR A 251 18.57 7.13 -21.29
N GLY A 252 17.98 8.18 -21.86
CA GLY A 252 17.97 8.42 -23.30
C GLY A 252 17.05 7.50 -24.11
N MET A 253 16.12 6.79 -23.47
CA MET A 253 15.10 5.97 -24.16
C MET A 253 14.04 6.83 -24.85
N ILE A 254 13.79 8.04 -24.33
CA ILE A 254 12.92 9.05 -24.94
C ILE A 254 13.58 10.44 -24.88
N PRO A 255 13.21 11.39 -25.77
CA PRO A 255 13.80 12.74 -25.79
C PRO A 255 13.66 13.47 -24.44
N SER A 256 14.62 14.32 -24.07
CA SER A 256 14.48 15.23 -22.93
C SER A 256 13.40 16.29 -23.21
N LEU A 257 12.79 16.84 -22.15
CA LEU A 257 11.94 18.02 -22.29
C LEU A 257 12.83 19.19 -22.73
N SER A 258 12.49 19.80 -23.86
CA SER A 258 13.16 20.98 -24.43
C SER A 258 12.86 22.24 -23.64
#